data_AF-A0A9E5K4I5-F1
#
_entry.id   AF-A0A9E5K4I5-F1
#
_cell.length_a   1.000
_cell.length_b   1.000
_cell.length_c   1.000
_cell.angle_alpha   90.00
_cell.angle_beta   90.00
_cell.angle_gamma   90.00
#
_symmetry.space_group_name_H-M   'P 1'
#
loop_
_entity.id
_entity.type
_entity.pdbx_description
1 polymer ?
#
loop_
_entity_poly.entity_id
_entity_poly.type
_entity_poly.pdbx_seq_one_letter_code
_entity_poly.pdbx_strand_id
1 'polypeptide(L)'
;MCRQISNCANSVSEAVVGTKGSCQVNTYTINGKAVVARNQKNVDPYVQEHTDLIESIRAGKPLNELKTVTESSLTAVLGRMSAYTGKEISWEQALNSKQRLMPENFNKDTVLPEWTVAVPGKTQLI
;
A
#
# COMPACT_ATOMS: atom_id res chain seq x y z
N MET A 1 5.96 10.28 2.86
CA MET A 1 5.44 10.79 1.57
C MET A 1 6.38 10.37 0.46
N CYS A 2 5.94 9.45 -0.40
CA CYS A 2 6.71 9.04 -1.58
C CYS A 2 6.55 10.09 -2.68
N ARG A 3 7.66 10.70 -3.10
CA ARG A 3 7.68 11.80 -4.08
C ARG A 3 7.64 11.28 -5.51
N GLN A 4 6.86 11.94 -6.36
CA GLN A 4 6.91 11.82 -7.83
C GLN A 4 7.15 13.15 -8.57
N ILE A 5 7.10 14.31 -7.89
CA ILE A 5 7.23 15.66 -8.50
C ILE A 5 8.45 16.40 -7.94
N SER A 6 9.19 17.11 -8.81
CA SER A 6 10.37 17.86 -8.40
C SER A 6 10.07 19.03 -7.45
N ASN A 7 11.02 19.34 -6.55
CA ASN A 7 10.95 20.45 -5.60
C ASN A 7 9.85 20.39 -4.51
N CYS A 8 9.31 19.19 -4.24
CA CYS A 8 8.40 18.95 -3.11
C CYS A 8 9.09 18.23 -1.95
N ALA A 9 8.45 18.25 -0.78
CA ALA A 9 8.87 17.50 0.41
C ALA A 9 9.13 16.02 0.08
N ASN A 10 10.24 15.47 0.59
CA ASN A 10 10.82 14.19 0.14
C ASN A 10 11.06 13.19 1.29
N SER A 11 10.34 13.31 2.40
CA SER A 11 10.51 12.39 3.54
C SER A 11 9.86 11.03 3.28
N VAL A 12 10.69 10.02 3.06
CA VAL A 12 10.32 8.60 3.16
C VAL A 12 10.93 8.08 4.46
N SER A 13 10.05 7.80 5.43
CA SER A 13 10.46 7.52 6.79
C SER A 13 9.34 6.80 7.52
N GLU A 14 9.71 5.73 8.22
CA GLU A 14 8.82 4.95 9.06
C GLU A 14 9.30 5.05 10.51
N ALA A 15 8.35 5.24 11.42
CA ALA A 15 8.59 5.26 12.85
C ALA A 15 7.72 4.19 13.50
N VAL A 16 8.32 3.42 14.42
CA VAL A 16 7.61 2.39 15.20
C VAL A 16 7.73 2.77 16.66
N VAL A 17 6.61 2.89 17.36
CA VAL A 17 6.57 3.19 18.81
C VAL A 17 6.08 1.96 19.54
N GLY A 18 6.87 1.48 20.49
CA GLY A 18 6.53 0.35 21.36
C GLY A 18 6.72 0.70 22.85
N THR A 19 6.33 -0.22 23.73
CA THR A 19 6.36 -0.01 25.18
C THR A 19 7.76 0.24 25.76
N LYS A 20 8.82 -0.18 25.04
CA LYS A 20 10.22 -0.04 25.46
C LYS A 20 11.00 1.02 24.69
N GLY A 21 10.34 1.77 23.79
CA GLY A 21 11.02 2.77 23.00
C GLY A 21 10.43 3.04 21.63
N SER A 22 11.12 3.90 20.88
CA SER A 22 10.81 4.21 19.49
C SER A 22 11.94 3.78 18.56
N CYS A 23 11.57 3.29 17.38
CA CYS A 23 12.47 2.96 16.29
C CYS A 23 12.23 3.92 15.13
N GLN A 24 13.32 4.47 14.59
CA GLN A 24 13.30 5.19 13.32
C GLN A 24 13.97 4.31 12.27
N VAL A 25 13.17 3.77 11.35
CA VAL A 25 13.57 2.63 10.49
C VAL A 25 14.61 3.06 9.47
N ASN A 26 14.40 4.19 8.79
CA ASN A 26 15.31 4.71 7.77
C ASN A 26 16.69 5.13 8.32
N THR A 27 16.81 5.38 9.63
CA THR A 27 18.09 5.67 10.29
C THR A 27 18.65 4.48 11.06
N TYR A 28 17.91 3.37 11.11
CA TYR A 28 18.24 2.15 11.86
C TYR A 28 18.59 2.44 13.33
N THR A 29 17.76 3.27 13.98
CA THR A 29 17.96 3.64 15.39
C THR A 29 16.81 3.16 16.27
N ILE A 30 17.13 2.71 17.48
CA ILE A 30 16.17 2.45 18.55
C ILE A 30 16.54 3.36 19.74
N ASN A 31 15.59 4.17 20.21
CA ASN A 31 15.82 5.17 21.26
C ASN A 31 17.00 6.11 20.95
N GLY A 32 17.14 6.48 19.67
CA GLY A 32 18.24 7.32 19.17
C GLY A 32 19.61 6.63 19.10
N LYS A 33 19.70 5.33 19.43
CA LYS A 33 20.95 4.54 19.34
C LYS A 33 20.92 3.68 18.09
N ALA A 34 22.00 3.70 17.30
CA ALA A 34 22.13 2.84 16.14
C ALA A 34 22.11 1.36 16.55
N VAL A 35 21.33 0.53 15.86
CA VAL A 35 21.17 -0.91 16.18
C VAL A 35 21.76 -1.86 15.15
N VAL A 36 22.12 -1.37 13.97
CA VAL A 36 22.85 -2.15 12.95
C VAL A 36 24.19 -1.49 12.67
N ALA A 37 25.24 -2.31 12.57
CA ALA A 37 26.49 -1.85 11.99
C ALA A 37 26.25 -1.60 10.50
N ARG A 38 26.65 -0.42 10.00
CA ARG A 38 26.52 0.02 8.59
C ARG A 38 27.33 -0.84 7.59
N ASN A 39 27.80 -2.02 8.02
CA ASN A 39 28.66 -2.95 7.30
C ASN A 39 27.90 -4.03 6.50
N GLN A 40 26.57 -4.05 6.53
CA GLN A 40 25.83 -4.75 5.48
C GLN A 40 25.99 -3.94 4.19
N LYS A 41 26.39 -4.59 3.10
CA LYS A 41 26.39 -3.96 1.77
C LYS A 41 25.01 -3.32 1.59
N ASN A 42 24.96 -2.00 1.47
CA ASN A 42 23.77 -1.30 1.00
C ASN A 42 23.56 -1.73 -0.45
N VAL A 43 22.90 -2.87 -0.66
CA VAL A 43 22.43 -3.29 -1.97
C VAL A 43 21.21 -2.43 -2.27
N ASP A 44 21.15 -1.93 -3.49
CA ASP A 44 19.96 -1.25 -3.98
C ASP A 44 18.76 -2.21 -3.85
N PRO A 45 17.67 -1.82 -3.18
CA PRO A 45 16.53 -2.71 -2.96
C PRO A 45 15.93 -3.24 -4.28
N TYR A 46 15.97 -2.46 -5.37
CA TYR A 46 15.51 -2.92 -6.68
C TYR A 46 16.42 -4.01 -7.24
N VAL A 47 17.74 -3.89 -7.04
CA VAL A 47 18.69 -4.94 -7.43
C VAL A 47 18.45 -6.20 -6.63
N GLN A 48 18.20 -6.09 -5.33
CA GLN A 48 17.89 -7.23 -4.47
C GLN A 48 16.59 -7.93 -4.91
N GLU A 49 15.52 -7.18 -5.12
CA GLU A 49 14.23 -7.71 -5.59
C GLU A 49 14.37 -8.50 -6.91
N HIS A 50 15.08 -7.93 -7.90
CA HIS A 50 15.30 -8.61 -9.17
C HIS A 50 16.21 -9.84 -9.01
N THR A 51 17.20 -9.77 -8.12
CA THR A 51 18.07 -10.92 -7.81
C THR A 51 17.26 -12.06 -7.25
N ASP A 52 16.43 -11.80 -6.24
CA ASP A 52 15.57 -12.80 -5.59
C ASP A 52 14.58 -13.42 -6.59
N LEU A 53 13.96 -12.60 -7.43
CA LEU A 53 13.06 -13.06 -8.48
C LEU A 53 13.77 -14.00 -9.47
N ILE A 54 14.92 -13.58 -10.01
CA ILE A 54 15.67 -14.37 -11.00
C ILE A 54 16.17 -15.69 -10.38
N GLU A 55 16.69 -15.64 -9.15
CA GLU A 55 17.13 -16.83 -8.42
C GLU A 55 15.97 -17.81 -8.19
N SER A 56 14.80 -17.31 -7.78
CA SER A 56 13.60 -18.12 -7.56
C SER A 56 13.18 -18.88 -8.82
N ILE A 57 13.25 -18.23 -9.99
CA ILE A 57 12.93 -18.82 -11.30
C ILE A 57 13.97 -19.90 -11.65
N ARG A 58 15.26 -19.55 -11.56
CA ARG A 58 16.36 -20.47 -11.93
C ARG A 58 16.44 -21.69 -11.04
N ALA A 59 16.09 -21.55 -9.76
CA ALA A 59 16.06 -22.63 -8.79
C ALA A 59 14.78 -23.46 -8.84
N GLY A 60 13.77 -23.08 -9.65
CA GLY A 60 12.47 -23.73 -9.68
C GLY A 60 11.69 -23.61 -8.37
N LYS A 61 11.94 -22.55 -7.60
CA LYS A 61 11.33 -22.27 -6.29
C LYS A 61 10.61 -20.92 -6.34
N PRO A 62 9.42 -20.84 -6.95
CA PRO A 62 8.73 -19.57 -7.17
C PRO A 62 8.39 -18.87 -5.85
N LEU A 63 8.58 -17.56 -5.81
CA LEU A 63 8.09 -16.71 -4.73
C LEU A 63 6.58 -16.49 -4.91
N ASN A 64 5.80 -16.72 -3.85
CA ASN A 64 4.36 -16.50 -3.86
C ASN A 64 3.98 -15.42 -2.85
N GLU A 65 3.73 -14.21 -3.37
CA GLU A 65 3.31 -13.05 -2.57
C GLU A 65 1.84 -12.68 -2.77
N LEU A 66 1.06 -13.57 -3.38
CA LEU A 66 -0.32 -13.28 -3.80
C LEU A 66 -1.18 -12.74 -2.65
N LYS A 67 -1.09 -13.36 -1.47
CA LYS A 67 -1.81 -12.90 -0.29
C LYS A 67 -1.39 -11.48 0.11
N THR A 68 -0.10 -11.23 0.29
CA THR A 68 0.43 -9.92 0.69
C THR A 68 0.03 -8.82 -0.31
N VAL A 69 0.14 -9.09 -1.61
CA VAL A 69 -0.21 -8.13 -2.67
C VAL A 69 -1.71 -7.85 -2.71
N THR A 70 -2.55 -8.88 -2.58
CA THR A 70 -4.01 -8.71 -2.55
C THR A 70 -4.47 -7.96 -1.30
N GLU A 71 -3.85 -8.22 -0.14
CA GLU A 71 -4.13 -7.50 1.10
C GLU A 71 -3.67 -6.03 1.04
N SER A 72 -2.50 -5.76 0.47
CA SER A 72 -2.01 -4.38 0.22
C SER A 72 -2.97 -3.62 -0.70
N SER A 73 -3.44 -4.26 -1.76
CA SER A 73 -4.40 -3.68 -2.70
C SER A 73 -5.74 -3.36 -2.03
N LEU A 74 -6.28 -4.28 -1.21
CA LEU A 74 -7.50 -4.05 -0.46
C LEU A 74 -7.33 -2.93 0.57
N THR A 75 -6.16 -2.81 1.20
CA THR A 75 -5.85 -1.71 2.13
C THR A 75 -5.98 -0.34 1.45
N ALA A 76 -5.48 -0.20 0.21
CA ALA A 76 -5.65 1.03 -0.56
C ALA A 76 -7.13 1.33 -0.89
N VAL A 77 -7.88 0.29 -1.28
CA VAL A 77 -9.33 0.40 -1.53
C VAL A 77 -10.07 0.82 -0.25
N LEU A 78 -9.77 0.20 0.89
CA LEU A 78 -10.35 0.52 2.19
C LEU A 78 -10.08 1.98 2.55
N GLY A 79 -8.83 2.46 2.39
CA GLY A 79 -8.47 3.86 2.62
C GLY A 79 -9.29 4.83 1.77
N ARG A 80 -9.48 4.54 0.48
CA ARG A 80 -10.37 5.32 -0.41
C ARG A 80 -11.81 5.32 0.10
N MET A 81 -12.36 4.14 0.40
CA MET A 81 -13.75 4.01 0.87
C MET A 81 -13.97 4.80 2.17
N SER A 82 -13.03 4.71 3.11
CA SER A 82 -13.10 5.44 4.38
C SER A 82 -13.04 6.94 4.15
N ALA A 83 -12.08 7.42 3.34
CA ALA A 83 -11.97 8.83 3.01
C ALA A 83 -13.23 9.38 2.32
N TYR A 84 -13.83 8.62 1.40
CA TYR A 84 -14.98 9.05 0.61
C TYR A 84 -16.28 9.07 1.41
N THR A 85 -16.47 8.09 2.29
CA THR A 85 -17.65 8.02 3.17
C THR A 85 -17.50 8.91 4.41
N GLY A 86 -16.26 9.22 4.81
CA GLY A 86 -15.97 9.86 6.09
C GLY A 86 -16.27 8.94 7.29
N LYS A 87 -16.21 7.62 7.09
CA LYS A 87 -16.52 6.61 8.11
C LYS A 87 -15.34 5.68 8.35
N GLU A 88 -15.31 5.12 9.56
CA GLU A 88 -14.51 3.94 9.85
C GLU A 88 -15.10 2.75 9.09
N ILE A 89 -14.26 1.98 8.41
CA ILE A 89 -14.65 0.82 7.61
C ILE A 89 -13.78 -0.36 8.02
N SER A 90 -14.42 -1.47 8.39
CA SER A 90 -13.72 -2.70 8.72
C SER A 90 -13.20 -3.41 7.48
N TRP A 91 -12.23 -4.30 7.69
CA TRP A 91 -11.70 -5.15 6.63
C TRP A 91 -12.81 -5.98 5.96
N GLU A 92 -13.69 -6.59 6.74
CA GLU A 92 -14.80 -7.40 6.26
C GLU A 92 -15.81 -6.58 5.46
N GLN A 93 -16.08 -5.35 5.87
CA GLN A 93 -16.97 -4.44 5.14
C GLN A 93 -16.38 -4.09 3.77
N ALA A 94 -15.08 -3.78 3.71
CA ALA A 94 -14.40 -3.51 2.44
C ALA A 94 -14.38 -4.74 1.53
N LEU A 95 -14.09 -5.93 2.09
CA LEU A 95 -14.02 -7.18 1.34
C LEU A 95 -15.38 -7.61 0.77
N ASN A 96 -16.48 -7.33 1.48
CA ASN A 96 -17.83 -7.75 1.09
C ASN A 96 -18.64 -6.68 0.36
N SER A 97 -18.09 -5.48 0.19
CA SER A 97 -18.71 -4.34 -0.51
C SER A 97 -19.26 -4.74 -1.89
N LYS A 98 -20.44 -4.22 -2.23
CA LYS A 98 -21.06 -4.40 -3.56
C LYS A 98 -20.82 -3.21 -4.48
N GLN A 99 -20.03 -2.24 -4.03
CA GLN A 99 -19.69 -1.06 -4.81
C GLN A 99 -19.02 -1.46 -6.14
N ARG A 100 -19.70 -1.13 -7.23
CA ARG A 100 -19.21 -1.31 -8.59
C ARG A 100 -19.08 0.06 -9.23
N LEU A 101 -17.84 0.41 -9.60
CA LEU A 101 -17.53 1.69 -10.23
C LEU A 101 -17.74 1.63 -11.74
N MET A 102 -17.47 0.49 -12.37
CA MET A 102 -17.59 0.33 -13.81
C MET A 102 -18.84 -0.46 -14.21
N PRO A 103 -19.37 -0.28 -15.43
CA PRO A 103 -20.45 -1.11 -15.94
C PRO A 103 -20.15 -2.62 -15.86
N GLU A 104 -21.21 -3.42 -15.80
CA GLU A 104 -21.10 -4.89 -15.90
C GLU A 104 -20.61 -5.36 -17.27
N ASN A 105 -21.15 -4.74 -18.32
CA ASN A 105 -20.85 -5.08 -19.69
C ASN A 105 -20.02 -3.96 -20.31
N PHE A 106 -19.01 -4.31 -21.10
CA PHE A 106 -18.24 -3.36 -21.89
C PHE A 106 -18.44 -3.65 -23.37
N ASN A 107 -19.49 -3.07 -23.94
CA ASN A 107 -19.79 -3.12 -25.37
C ASN A 107 -20.05 -1.71 -25.92
N LYS A 108 -20.17 -1.60 -27.23
CA LYS A 108 -20.39 -0.32 -27.94
C LYS A 108 -21.64 0.45 -27.47
N ASP A 109 -22.62 -0.26 -26.90
CA ASP A 109 -23.89 0.30 -26.43
C ASP A 109 -23.88 0.55 -24.91
N THR A 110 -22.74 0.34 -24.25
CA THR A 110 -22.59 0.52 -22.81
C THR A 110 -22.58 2.01 -22.47
N VAL A 111 -23.60 2.43 -21.72
CA VAL A 111 -23.64 3.76 -21.12
C VAL A 111 -22.80 3.76 -19.85
N LEU A 112 -21.79 4.63 -19.80
CA LEU A 112 -20.98 4.80 -18.60
C LEU A 112 -21.82 5.46 -17.50
N PRO A 113 -21.68 5.03 -16.23
CA PRO A 113 -22.36 5.69 -15.12
C PRO A 113 -21.87 7.13 -14.99
N GLU A 114 -22.77 8.01 -14.54
CA GLU A 114 -22.40 9.38 -14.22
C GLU A 114 -21.55 9.38 -12.94
N TRP A 115 -20.32 9.86 -13.07
CA TRP A 115 -19.36 9.91 -11.97
C TRP A 115 -19.66 11.10 -11.07
N THR A 116 -20.29 10.85 -9.93
CA THR A 116 -20.45 11.87 -8.90
C THR A 116 -19.20 11.94 -8.03
N VAL A 117 -18.83 13.16 -7.64
CA VAL A 117 -17.71 13.37 -6.72
C VAL A 117 -18.14 12.89 -5.32
N ALA A 118 -17.34 12.02 -4.72
CA ALA A 118 -17.61 11.55 -3.36
C ALA A 118 -17.49 12.71 -2.36
N VAL A 119 -18.46 12.81 -1.45
CA VAL A 119 -18.49 13.84 -0.40
C VAL A 119 -18.50 13.14 0.96
N PRO A 120 -17.43 13.32 1.77
CA PRO A 120 -17.35 12.74 3.11
C PRO A 120 -18.59 13.08 3.95
N GLY A 121 -19.16 12.08 4.61
CA GLY A 121 -20.39 12.20 5.40
C GLY A 121 -21.70 12.12 4.60
N LYS A 122 -21.65 12.17 3.26
CA LYS A 122 -22.82 11.98 2.38
C LYS A 122 -22.75 10.68 1.58
N THR A 123 -21.58 10.35 1.04
CA THR A 123 -21.38 9.10 0.29
C THR A 123 -21.55 7.89 1.21
N GLN A 124 -22.41 6.97 0.79
CA GLN A 124 -22.69 5.75 1.55
C GLN A 124 -21.76 4.61 1.14
N LEU A 125 -21.47 3.74 2.09
CA LEU A 125 -20.83 2.45 1.83
C LEU A 125 -21.87 1.50 1.22
N ILE A 126 -21.52 0.83 0.12
CA ILE A 126 -22.39 -0.10 -0.64
C ILE A 126 -21.71 -1.47 -0.73
#